data_AF-A0A942ATY9-F1
#
_entry.id   AF-A0A942ATY9-F1
#
_cell.length_a   1.000
_cell.length_b   1.000
_cell.length_c   1.000
_cell.angle_alpha   90.00
_cell.angle_beta   90.00
_cell.angle_gamma   90.00
#
_symmetry.space_group_name_H-M   'P 1'
#
loop_
_entity.id
_entity.type
_entity.pdbx_description
1 polymer ?
#
loop_
_entity_poly.entity_id
_entity_poly.type
_entity_poly.pdbx_seq_one_letter_code
_entity_poly.pdbx_strand_id
1 'polypeptide(L)'
;MYTIIRFAFCIIAAIAVLALCKPVRKWFFALNRGLKLILFVGFCGILPLVLLCVSPESDLVRFKTPEEAYHYLNGHAYDDIIYGADSALALAVTQEGVVSTTLLHGQEAEWYISKPSKSTFSASAAIGEICIDRLSIPEITGSYWSVMDVWGEIGAERSVALNGVAPAFQTSVTFQATGSEGQYWFFYLENVPTEVRLTVDGEDFGNAEVRE
;
A
#
# COMPACT_ATOMS: atom_id res chain seq x y z
N MET A 1 11.61 11.02 5.68
CA MET A 1 12.98 11.25 5.14
C MET A 1 12.97 11.66 3.67
N TYR A 2 12.21 10.98 2.81
CA TYR A 2 12.10 11.28 1.37
C TYR A 2 11.54 12.68 1.02
N THR A 3 10.59 13.22 1.80
CA THR A 3 10.00 14.56 1.56
C THR A 3 11.01 15.69 1.64
N ILE A 4 11.95 15.62 2.59
CA ILE A 4 13.00 16.63 2.79
C ILE A 4 14.00 16.58 1.62
N ILE A 5 14.33 15.37 1.15
CA ILE A 5 15.22 15.17 -0.01
C ILE A 5 14.58 15.72 -1.29
N ARG A 6 13.28 15.46 -1.52
CA ARG A 6 12.52 16.01 -2.67
C ARG A 6 12.47 17.53 -2.65
N PHE A 7 12.27 18.13 -1.47
CA PHE A 7 12.26 19.58 -1.29
C PHE A 7 13.63 20.19 -1.59
N ALA A 8 14.71 19.59 -1.08
CA ALA A 8 16.08 20.03 -1.35
C ALA A 8 16.41 19.95 -2.86
N PHE A 9 16.03 18.87 -3.54
CA PHE A 9 16.26 18.71 -4.98
C PHE A 9 15.56 19.79 -5.82
N CYS A 10 14.29 20.11 -5.52
CA CYS A 10 13.55 21.14 -6.25
C CYS A 10 14.16 22.53 -6.08
N ILE A 11 14.62 22.87 -4.87
CA ILE A 11 15.32 24.13 -4.60
C ILE A 11 16.65 24.17 -5.37
N ILE A 12 17.43 23.09 -5.33
CA ILE A 12 18.71 23.02 -6.04
C ILE A 12 18.50 23.14 -7.55
N ALA A 13 17.51 22.46 -8.12
CA ALA A 13 17.17 22.53 -9.54
C ALA A 13 16.72 23.95 -9.94
N ALA A 14 15.89 24.61 -9.12
CA ALA A 14 15.45 25.98 -9.37
C ALA A 14 16.62 26.98 -9.33
N ILE A 15 17.52 26.85 -8.35
CA ILE A 15 18.74 27.67 -8.25
C ILE A 15 19.65 27.40 -9.46
N ALA A 16 19.82 26.13 -9.86
CA ALA A 16 20.63 25.75 -11.00
C ALA A 16 20.08 26.33 -12.31
N VAL A 17 18.77 26.25 -12.56
CA VAL A 17 18.12 26.86 -13.74
C VAL A 17 18.30 28.38 -13.73
N LEU A 18 18.14 29.03 -12.57
CA LEU A 18 18.32 30.47 -12.44
C LEU A 18 19.78 30.91 -12.65
N ALA A 19 20.75 30.09 -12.23
CA ALA A 19 22.17 30.36 -12.37
C ALA A 19 22.69 30.10 -13.78
N LEU A 20 22.28 28.97 -14.39
CA LEU A 20 22.81 28.48 -15.67
C LEU A 20 22.06 29.08 -16.87
N CYS A 21 20.77 29.39 -16.74
CA CYS A 21 19.96 29.87 -17.86
C CYS A 21 19.91 31.41 -17.90
N LYS A 22 20.81 32.01 -18.69
CA LYS A 22 20.89 33.48 -18.93
C LYS A 22 19.55 34.17 -19.22
N PRO A 23 18.65 33.65 -20.10
CA PRO A 23 17.37 34.31 -20.37
C PRO A 23 16.46 34.31 -19.13
N VAL A 24 16.40 33.20 -18.40
CA VAL A 24 15.61 33.07 -17.16
C VAL A 24 16.14 34.03 -16.08
N ARG A 25 17.46 34.14 -15.95
CA ARG A 25 18.10 35.06 -15.02
C ARG A 25 17.74 36.51 -15.32
N LYS A 26 17.86 36.94 -16.59
CA LYS A 26 17.52 38.31 -17.01
C LYS A 26 16.04 38.61 -16.74
N TRP A 27 15.16 37.68 -17.10
CA TRP A 27 13.73 37.79 -16.86
C TRP A 27 13.41 37.91 -15.35
N PHE A 28 14.00 37.04 -14.52
CA PHE A 28 13.77 37.07 -13.07
C PHE A 28 14.24 38.37 -12.43
N PHE A 29 15.40 38.90 -12.82
CA PHE A 29 15.88 40.18 -12.28
C PHE A 29 15.03 41.37 -12.72
N ALA A 30 14.42 41.32 -13.91
CA ALA A 30 13.51 42.35 -14.42
C ALA A 30 12.14 42.38 -13.72
N LEU A 31 11.79 41.37 -12.92
CA LEU A 31 10.53 41.34 -12.19
C LEU A 31 10.50 42.32 -11.00
N ASN A 32 9.31 42.88 -10.75
CA ASN A 32 9.05 43.71 -9.59
C ASN A 32 9.09 42.90 -8.30
N ARG A 33 9.35 43.57 -7.18
CA ARG A 33 9.50 42.94 -5.86
C ARG A 33 8.29 42.08 -5.46
N GLY A 34 7.08 42.52 -5.80
CA GLY A 34 5.84 41.76 -5.58
C GLY A 34 5.75 40.46 -6.38
N LEU A 35 6.10 40.47 -7.67
CA LEU A 35 6.11 39.25 -8.49
C LEU A 35 7.21 38.27 -8.06
N LYS A 36 8.37 38.77 -7.65
CA LYS A 36 9.44 37.93 -7.08
C LYS A 36 8.97 37.22 -5.80
N LEU A 37 8.23 37.92 -4.95
CA LEU A 37 7.65 37.35 -3.74
C LEU A 37 6.60 36.28 -4.05
N ILE A 38 5.71 36.54 -5.02
CA ILE A 38 4.69 35.57 -5.46
C ILE A 38 5.35 34.30 -6.02
N LEU A 39 6.37 34.45 -6.87
CA LEU A 39 7.14 33.30 -7.37
C LEU A 39 7.80 32.52 -6.24
N PHE A 40 8.40 33.20 -5.28
CA PHE A 40 9.00 32.55 -4.11
C PHE A 40 7.97 31.78 -3.29
N VAL A 41 6.80 32.38 -3.01
CA VAL A 41 5.71 31.71 -2.27
C VAL A 41 5.13 30.55 -3.07
N GLY A 42 4.98 30.68 -4.39
CA GLY A 42 4.55 29.58 -5.27
C GLY A 42 5.52 28.40 -5.27
N PHE A 43 6.83 28.67 -5.41
CA PHE A 43 7.86 27.64 -5.48
C PHE A 43 8.16 26.99 -4.13
N CYS A 44 8.15 27.76 -3.04
CA CYS A 44 8.48 27.27 -1.70
C CYS A 44 7.25 26.78 -0.92
N GLY A 45 6.04 27.21 -1.30
CA GLY A 45 4.79 26.89 -0.59
C GLY A 45 3.89 25.94 -1.36
N ILE A 46 3.57 26.25 -2.62
CA ILE A 46 2.56 25.50 -3.40
C ILE A 46 3.17 24.30 -4.11
N LEU A 47 4.31 24.47 -4.77
CA LEU A 47 5.00 23.38 -5.48
C LEU A 47 5.30 22.16 -4.59
N PRO A 48 5.79 22.32 -3.34
CA PRO A 48 5.99 21.19 -2.43
C PRO A 48 4.67 20.53 -2.04
N LEU A 49 3.59 21.30 -1.89
CA LEU A 49 2.25 20.79 -1.61
C LEU A 49 1.71 19.95 -2.76
N VAL A 50 1.94 20.37 -4.00
CA VAL A 50 1.59 19.61 -5.21
C VAL A 50 2.43 18.32 -5.31
N LEU A 51 3.74 18.41 -5.03
CA LEU A 51 4.65 17.26 -5.01
C LEU A 51 4.43 16.30 -3.83
N LEU A 52 3.71 16.73 -2.79
CA LEU A 52 3.19 15.87 -1.73
C LEU A 52 1.94 15.10 -2.19
N CYS A 53 1.10 15.70 -3.03
CA CYS A 53 -0.12 15.08 -3.56
C CYS A 53 0.13 14.10 -4.70
N VAL A 54 1.26 14.23 -5.42
CA VAL A 54 1.65 13.33 -6.51
C VAL A 54 2.89 12.57 -6.05
N SER A 55 2.75 11.30 -5.66
CA SER A 55 3.93 10.46 -5.47
C SER A 55 4.54 10.21 -6.85
N PRO A 56 5.72 10.75 -7.18
CA PRO A 56 6.32 10.58 -8.50
C PRO A 56 6.76 9.13 -8.74
N GLU A 57 6.89 8.35 -7.67
CA GLU A 57 7.36 6.96 -7.67
C GLU A 57 6.42 6.02 -8.44
N SER A 58 5.12 6.33 -8.53
CA SER A 58 4.18 5.50 -9.30
C SER A 58 4.36 5.62 -10.80
N ASP A 59 4.90 6.75 -11.28
CA ASP A 59 4.92 7.06 -12.71
C ASP A 59 6.36 7.13 -13.26
N LEU A 60 7.37 7.35 -12.40
CA LEU A 60 8.76 7.60 -12.82
C LEU A 60 9.74 6.46 -12.48
N VAL A 61 9.42 5.60 -11.53
CA VAL A 61 10.32 4.51 -11.12
C VAL A 61 9.69 3.18 -11.51
N ARG A 62 10.32 2.53 -12.49
CA ARG A 62 9.91 1.23 -13.01
C ARG A 62 10.87 0.16 -12.51
N PHE A 63 10.33 -0.95 -12.05
CA PHE A 63 11.06 -2.09 -11.55
C PHE A 63 10.87 -3.28 -12.49
N LYS A 64 11.85 -4.18 -12.55
CA LYS A 64 11.70 -5.38 -13.38
C LYS A 64 10.91 -6.46 -12.68
N THR A 65 10.95 -6.46 -11.35
CA THR A 65 10.28 -7.45 -10.52
C THR A 65 9.58 -6.77 -9.33
N PRO A 66 8.54 -7.41 -8.76
CA PRO A 66 7.86 -6.91 -7.57
C PRO A 66 8.79 -6.86 -6.34
N GLU A 67 9.80 -7.74 -6.25
CA GLU A 67 10.78 -7.74 -5.16
C GLU A 67 11.67 -6.50 -5.20
N GLU A 68 12.10 -6.07 -6.39
CA GLU A 68 12.87 -4.82 -6.53
C GLU A 68 12.04 -3.61 -6.08
N ALA A 69 10.75 -3.58 -6.44
CA ALA A 69 9.82 -2.55 -6.01
C ALA A 69 9.60 -2.58 -4.48
N TYR A 70 9.45 -3.77 -3.91
CA TYR A 70 9.32 -3.99 -2.47
C TYR A 70 10.59 -3.56 -1.71
N HIS A 71 11.77 -3.96 -2.16
CA HIS A 71 13.04 -3.56 -1.55
C HIS A 71 13.26 -2.05 -1.62
N TYR A 72 12.81 -1.40 -2.70
CA TYR A 72 12.86 0.06 -2.82
C TYR A 72 12.02 0.78 -1.76
N LEU A 73 10.91 0.18 -1.29
CA LEU A 73 10.09 0.72 -0.19
C LEU A 73 10.81 0.75 1.17
N ASN A 74 11.99 0.13 1.28
CA ASN A 74 12.90 0.12 2.44
C ASN A 74 12.43 -0.82 3.58
N GLY A 75 13.14 -1.94 3.73
CA GLY A 75 12.69 -3.21 4.33
C GLY A 75 12.60 -3.35 5.85
N HIS A 76 12.02 -2.37 6.56
CA HIS A 76 11.65 -2.52 7.99
C HIS A 76 10.23 -2.04 8.32
N ALA A 77 9.48 -1.50 7.36
CA ALA A 77 8.12 -1.01 7.58
C ALA A 77 7.04 -2.04 7.19
N TYR A 78 7.44 -3.17 6.60
CA TYR A 78 6.56 -4.18 6.04
C TYR A 78 6.99 -5.56 6.55
N ASP A 79 6.01 -6.40 6.83
CA ASP A 79 6.21 -7.75 7.33
C ASP A 79 6.42 -8.75 6.19
N ASP A 80 5.65 -8.61 5.09
CA ASP A 80 5.78 -9.47 3.91
C ASP A 80 5.13 -8.86 2.65
N ILE A 81 5.24 -9.58 1.53
CA ILE A 81 4.61 -9.30 0.24
C ILE A 81 3.69 -10.46 -0.18
N ILE A 82 2.48 -10.13 -0.63
CA ILE A 82 1.54 -11.11 -1.20
C ILE A 82 1.49 -10.90 -2.70
N TYR A 83 1.66 -11.97 -3.45
CA TYR A 83 1.62 -11.95 -4.90
C TYR A 83 0.22 -12.26 -5.43
N GLY A 84 -0.29 -11.38 -6.28
CA GLY A 84 -1.44 -11.61 -7.14
C GLY A 84 -1.01 -11.92 -8.58
N ALA A 85 -1.99 -12.01 -9.49
CA ALA A 85 -1.73 -12.31 -10.90
C ALA A 85 -1.01 -11.17 -11.64
N ASP A 86 -1.46 -9.93 -11.43
CA ASP A 86 -0.96 -8.70 -12.07
C ASP A 86 -0.55 -7.63 -11.05
N SER A 87 -0.50 -7.99 -9.78
CA SER A 87 -0.19 -7.10 -8.68
C SER A 87 0.50 -7.82 -7.54
N ALA A 88 1.05 -7.05 -6.60
CA ALA A 88 1.54 -7.57 -5.34
C ALA A 88 1.24 -6.56 -4.23
N LEU A 89 0.98 -7.05 -3.02
CA LEU A 89 0.60 -6.25 -1.88
C LEU A 89 1.72 -6.26 -0.83
N ALA A 90 2.30 -5.11 -0.54
CA ALA A 90 3.24 -4.98 0.57
C ALA A 90 2.46 -4.76 1.88
N LEU A 91 2.56 -5.72 2.80
CA LEU A 91 1.78 -5.76 4.03
C LEU A 91 2.53 -5.21 5.23
N ALA A 92 1.81 -4.45 6.07
CA ALA A 92 2.24 -4.08 7.40
C ALA A 92 1.11 -4.39 8.39
N VAL A 93 1.37 -5.30 9.32
CA VAL A 93 0.41 -5.69 10.34
C VAL A 93 0.62 -4.79 11.56
N THR A 94 -0.47 -4.20 12.05
CA THR A 94 -0.41 -3.33 13.23
C THR A 94 -1.18 -3.94 14.39
N GLN A 95 -0.90 -3.46 15.61
CA GLN A 95 -1.61 -3.88 16.83
C GLN A 95 -3.08 -3.40 16.87
N GLU A 96 -3.47 -2.50 15.97
CA GLU A 96 -4.84 -1.98 15.82
C GLU A 96 -5.64 -2.73 14.75
N GLY A 97 -5.00 -3.56 13.91
CA GLY A 97 -5.62 -4.18 12.75
C GLY A 97 -4.67 -4.30 11.54
N VAL A 98 -5.12 -4.99 10.50
CA VAL A 98 -4.41 -5.07 9.22
C VAL A 98 -4.45 -3.73 8.49
N VAL A 99 -3.28 -3.24 8.06
CA VAL A 99 -3.20 -2.11 7.14
C VAL A 99 -2.32 -2.48 5.95
N SER A 100 -2.92 -2.58 4.77
CA SER A 100 -2.16 -2.43 3.53
C SER A 100 -1.69 -0.99 3.44
N THR A 101 -0.40 -0.76 3.19
CA THR A 101 0.12 0.61 3.04
C THR A 101 0.51 0.93 1.59
N THR A 102 0.80 -0.09 0.76
CA THR A 102 1.22 0.10 -0.64
C THR A 102 0.87 -1.10 -1.52
N LEU A 103 0.18 -0.84 -2.64
CA LEU A 103 -0.02 -1.81 -3.72
C LEU A 103 1.11 -1.65 -4.75
N LEU A 104 1.56 -2.76 -5.31
CA LEU A 104 2.50 -2.85 -6.42
C LEU A 104 1.74 -3.38 -7.62
N HIS A 105 1.78 -2.69 -8.75
CA HIS A 105 1.12 -3.14 -9.97
C HIS A 105 2.15 -3.58 -11.00
N GLY A 106 1.82 -4.63 -11.75
CA GLY A 106 2.50 -5.00 -12.97
C GLY A 106 1.73 -4.49 -14.18
N GLN A 107 2.38 -3.69 -15.04
CA GLN A 107 1.86 -3.32 -16.36
C GLN A 107 2.93 -3.57 -17.42
N GLU A 108 2.58 -4.33 -18.47
CA GLU A 108 3.40 -4.49 -19.69
C GLU A 108 4.87 -4.87 -19.43
N ALA A 109 5.11 -5.78 -18.47
CA ALA A 109 6.42 -6.28 -18.03
C ALA A 109 7.26 -5.33 -17.13
N GLU A 110 6.68 -4.23 -16.66
CA GLU A 110 7.29 -3.36 -15.66
C GLU A 110 6.39 -3.28 -14.42
N TRP A 111 7.03 -3.17 -13.25
CA TRP A 111 6.37 -3.02 -11.97
C TRP A 111 6.48 -1.59 -11.47
N TYR A 112 5.42 -1.09 -10.87
CA TYR A 112 5.38 0.24 -10.28
C TYR A 112 4.72 0.21 -8.91
N ILE A 113 5.22 1.08 -8.04
CA ILE A 113 4.64 1.31 -6.72
C ILE A 113 3.40 2.16 -6.94
N SER A 114 2.20 1.63 -6.71
CA SER A 114 0.99 2.46 -6.74
C SER A 114 1.21 3.66 -5.81
N LYS A 115 0.60 4.82 -6.11
CA LYS A 115 0.45 5.85 -5.07
C LYS A 115 0.00 5.14 -3.79
N PRO A 116 0.47 5.53 -2.58
CA PRO A 116 0.08 4.85 -1.33
C PRO A 116 -1.43 4.90 -1.25
N SER A 117 -2.05 3.84 -1.77
CA SER A 117 -3.46 3.65 -1.72
C SER A 117 -3.61 3.23 -0.29
N LYS A 118 -4.07 4.15 0.54
CA LYS A 118 -4.64 3.82 1.84
C LYS A 118 -5.93 3.04 1.62
N SER A 119 -5.87 1.99 0.82
CA SER A 119 -6.94 1.05 0.60
C SER A 119 -6.74 0.03 1.70
N THR A 120 -7.48 0.29 2.78
CA THR A 120 -7.54 -0.57 3.94
C THR A 120 -8.37 -1.79 3.58
N PHE A 121 -8.04 -2.92 4.18
CA PHE A 121 -8.96 -4.04 4.21
C PHE A 121 -10.28 -3.58 4.82
N SER A 122 -11.39 -3.91 4.17
CA SER A 122 -12.74 -3.58 4.63
C SER A 122 -13.47 -4.85 5.03
N ALA A 123 -14.09 -4.83 6.21
CA ALA A 123 -14.93 -5.91 6.71
C ALA A 123 -15.97 -6.31 5.66
N SER A 124 -15.85 -7.56 5.20
CA SER A 124 -16.61 -8.08 4.07
C SER A 124 -17.49 -9.24 4.48
N ALA A 125 -17.03 -10.08 5.41
CA ALA A 125 -17.79 -11.21 5.93
C ALA A 125 -17.34 -11.56 7.36
N ALA A 126 -18.11 -12.41 8.03
CA ALA A 126 -17.74 -13.01 9.31
C ALA A 126 -18.27 -14.44 9.38
N ILE A 127 -17.46 -15.35 9.92
CA ILE A 127 -17.84 -16.75 10.18
C ILE A 127 -17.57 -17.01 11.67
N GLY A 128 -18.64 -17.11 12.47
CA GLY A 128 -18.48 -17.09 13.93
C GLY A 128 -17.92 -15.75 14.41
N GLU A 129 -16.85 -15.78 15.20
CA GLU A 129 -16.13 -14.58 15.65
C GLU A 129 -14.92 -14.22 14.77
N ILE A 130 -14.72 -14.97 13.69
CA ILE A 130 -13.63 -14.73 12.73
C ILE A 130 -14.05 -13.65 11.74
N CYS A 131 -13.26 -12.59 11.69
CA CYS A 131 -13.44 -11.49 10.75
C CYS A 131 -12.75 -11.80 9.42
N ILE A 132 -13.44 -11.54 8.31
CA ILE A 132 -12.91 -11.72 6.96
C ILE A 132 -13.03 -10.38 6.24
N ASP A 133 -11.88 -9.75 6.03
CA ASP A 133 -11.80 -8.47 5.34
C ASP A 133 -11.25 -8.65 3.93
N ARG A 134 -11.74 -7.82 3.02
CA ARG A 134 -11.35 -7.82 1.61
C ARG A 134 -10.68 -6.49 1.26
N LEU A 135 -9.68 -6.59 0.40
CA LEU A 135 -9.11 -5.48 -0.35
C LEU A 135 -9.31 -5.78 -1.84
N SER A 136 -10.26 -5.08 -2.46
CA SER A 136 -10.54 -5.16 -3.89
C SER A 136 -10.33 -3.78 -4.51
N ILE A 137 -9.51 -3.72 -5.55
CA ILE A 137 -9.15 -2.47 -6.24
C ILE A 137 -9.53 -2.66 -7.71
N PRO A 138 -10.31 -1.75 -8.33
CA PRO A 138 -10.76 -1.92 -9.72
C PRO A 138 -9.64 -2.14 -10.74
N GLU A 139 -8.43 -1.67 -10.44
CA GLU A 139 -7.25 -1.69 -11.29
C GLU A 139 -6.42 -2.98 -11.21
N ILE A 140 -6.81 -3.97 -10.40
CA ILE A 140 -6.12 -5.27 -10.29
C ILE A 140 -7.06 -6.42 -10.63
N THR A 141 -6.47 -7.51 -11.12
CA THR A 141 -7.18 -8.77 -11.25
C THR A 141 -7.27 -9.45 -9.89
N GLY A 142 -8.47 -9.86 -9.48
CA GLY A 142 -8.70 -10.57 -8.23
C GLY A 142 -8.82 -9.67 -7.00
N SER A 143 -8.57 -10.26 -5.83
CA SER A 143 -8.75 -9.59 -4.53
C SER A 143 -7.83 -10.17 -3.46
N TYR A 144 -7.36 -9.31 -2.57
CA TYR A 144 -6.61 -9.71 -1.38
C TYR A 144 -7.56 -9.84 -0.21
N TRP A 145 -7.29 -10.80 0.67
CA TRP A 145 -8.14 -11.10 1.82
C TRP A 145 -7.31 -11.26 3.08
N SER A 146 -7.87 -10.82 4.21
CA SER A 146 -7.34 -11.10 5.53
C SER A 146 -8.39 -11.81 6.37
N VAL A 147 -8.03 -12.97 6.91
CA VAL A 147 -8.80 -13.69 7.91
C VAL A 147 -8.15 -13.41 9.26
N MET A 148 -8.94 -12.90 10.20
CA MET A 148 -8.49 -12.46 11.51
C MET A 148 -9.21 -13.24 12.60
N ASP A 149 -8.45 -13.93 13.43
CA ASP A 149 -8.93 -14.64 14.62
C ASP A 149 -8.33 -13.97 15.87
N VAL A 150 -9.12 -13.09 16.50
CA VAL A 150 -8.71 -12.33 17.70
C VAL A 150 -8.84 -13.17 18.97
N TRP A 151 -9.74 -14.16 18.97
CA TRP A 151 -10.15 -14.91 20.16
C TRP A 151 -9.55 -16.32 20.23
N GLY A 152 -8.83 -16.74 19.19
CA GLY A 152 -8.13 -18.02 19.13
C GLY A 152 -9.07 -19.19 18.86
N GLU A 153 -10.15 -18.99 18.12
CA GLU A 153 -11.10 -20.05 17.74
C GLU A 153 -10.45 -21.14 16.87
N ILE A 154 -9.54 -20.75 15.98
CA ILE A 154 -8.83 -21.66 15.08
C ILE A 154 -7.59 -22.23 15.77
N GLY A 155 -6.78 -21.36 16.37
CA GLY A 155 -5.48 -21.69 16.94
C GLY A 155 -4.34 -21.60 15.91
N ALA A 156 -3.16 -21.17 16.38
CA ALA A 156 -2.04 -20.73 15.52
C ALA A 156 -1.43 -21.80 14.61
N GLU A 157 -1.45 -23.07 15.03
CA GLU A 157 -0.77 -24.18 14.35
C GLU A 157 -1.66 -24.91 13.33
N ARG A 158 -2.92 -24.49 13.16
CA ARG A 158 -3.85 -25.14 12.24
C ARG A 158 -3.61 -24.71 10.80
N SER A 159 -3.89 -25.62 9.87
CA SER A 159 -3.90 -25.29 8.45
C SER A 159 -5.19 -24.57 8.08
N VAL A 160 -5.10 -23.33 7.63
CA VAL A 160 -6.27 -22.54 7.19
C VAL A 160 -6.29 -22.45 5.67
N ALA A 161 -7.47 -22.50 5.06
CA ALA A 161 -7.64 -22.16 3.65
C ALA A 161 -8.93 -21.38 3.43
N LEU A 162 -8.89 -20.41 2.50
CA LEU A 162 -10.02 -19.60 2.09
C LEU A 162 -10.41 -19.97 0.66
N ASN A 163 -11.64 -20.43 0.44
CA ASN A 163 -12.12 -20.98 -0.83
C ASN A 163 -11.19 -22.07 -1.40
N GLY A 164 -10.56 -22.85 -0.52
CA GLY A 164 -9.60 -23.91 -0.89
C GLY A 164 -8.19 -23.41 -1.22
N VAL A 165 -7.90 -22.12 -1.04
CA VAL A 165 -6.57 -21.51 -1.25
C VAL A 165 -5.86 -21.37 0.09
N ALA A 166 -4.63 -21.88 0.18
CA ALA A 166 -3.78 -21.73 1.36
C ALA A 166 -3.32 -20.26 1.54
N PRO A 167 -3.02 -19.81 2.76
CA PRO A 167 -2.51 -18.47 2.99
C PRO A 167 -1.19 -18.25 2.26
N ALA A 168 -1.06 -17.08 1.65
CA ALA A 168 0.21 -16.60 1.12
C ALA A 168 1.14 -16.14 2.25
N PHE A 169 0.56 -15.60 3.33
CA PHE A 169 1.29 -15.15 4.51
C PHE A 169 0.46 -15.38 5.77
N GLN A 170 1.13 -15.74 6.88
CA GLN A 170 0.53 -15.92 8.20
C GLN A 170 1.41 -15.25 9.26
N THR A 171 0.77 -14.57 10.22
CA THR A 171 1.48 -13.97 11.35
C THR A 171 0.58 -13.84 12.57
N SER A 172 1.18 -13.59 13.74
CA SER A 172 0.47 -13.31 14.98
C SER A 172 0.85 -11.94 15.54
N VAL A 173 -0.11 -11.26 16.16
CA VAL A 173 0.13 -10.00 16.87
C VAL A 173 -0.68 -9.93 18.15
N THR A 174 -0.17 -9.19 19.13
CA THR A 174 -0.95 -8.82 20.31
C THR A 174 -1.83 -7.63 19.98
N PHE A 175 -3.14 -7.83 19.99
CA PHE A 175 -4.11 -6.78 19.69
C PHE A 175 -4.22 -5.79 20.85
N GLN A 176 -4.09 -4.49 20.56
CA GLN A 176 -4.15 -3.46 21.60
C GLN A 176 -5.53 -3.38 22.26
N ALA A 177 -6.61 -3.69 21.53
CA ALA A 177 -7.97 -3.63 22.03
C ALA A 177 -8.28 -4.69 23.10
N THR A 178 -7.72 -5.90 22.96
CA THR A 178 -8.01 -7.05 23.82
C THR A 178 -6.84 -7.45 24.71
N GLY A 179 -5.61 -7.01 24.39
CA GLY A 179 -4.38 -7.47 25.02
C GLY A 179 -4.03 -8.93 24.73
N SER A 180 -4.78 -9.60 23.85
CA SER A 180 -4.63 -11.01 23.51
C SER A 180 -3.85 -11.18 22.21
N GLU A 181 -3.10 -12.28 22.09
CA GLU A 181 -2.48 -12.67 20.82
C GLU A 181 -3.57 -13.22 19.89
N GLY A 182 -3.69 -12.62 18.71
CA GLY A 182 -4.56 -13.13 17.65
C GLY A 182 -3.76 -13.42 16.38
N GLN A 183 -4.40 -14.12 15.47
CA GLN A 183 -3.79 -14.67 14.27
C GLN A 183 -4.34 -14.00 13.01
N TYR A 184 -3.45 -13.84 12.04
CA TYR A 184 -3.78 -13.38 10.70
C TYR A 184 -3.35 -14.38 9.65
N TRP A 185 -4.25 -14.62 8.71
CA TRP A 185 -3.95 -15.31 7.45
C TRP A 185 -4.32 -14.41 6.29
N PHE A 186 -3.41 -14.29 5.35
CA PHE A 186 -3.62 -13.45 4.19
C PHE A 186 -3.63 -14.27 2.90
N PHE A 187 -4.55 -13.92 2.01
CA PHE A 187 -4.81 -14.66 0.78
C PHE A 187 -4.88 -13.73 -0.40
N TYR A 188 -4.59 -14.27 -1.58
CA TYR A 188 -4.98 -13.70 -2.85
C TYR A 188 -5.94 -14.67 -3.55
N LEU A 189 -7.10 -14.16 -3.97
CA LEU A 189 -8.07 -14.91 -4.76
C LEU A 189 -8.19 -14.27 -6.15
N GLU A 190 -7.90 -15.04 -7.19
CA GLU A 190 -7.92 -14.59 -8.59
C GLU A 190 -9.31 -14.13 -9.04
N ASN A 191 -10.36 -14.80 -8.56
CA ASN A 191 -11.73 -14.35 -8.70
C ASN A 191 -12.16 -13.62 -7.42
N VAL A 192 -12.99 -12.58 -7.55
CA VAL A 192 -13.61 -11.92 -6.40
C VAL A 192 -14.90 -12.66 -6.07
N PRO A 193 -14.92 -13.56 -5.07
CA PRO A 193 -16.12 -14.32 -4.77
C PRO A 193 -17.20 -13.45 -4.13
N THR A 194 -18.46 -13.85 -4.33
CA THR A 194 -19.63 -13.32 -3.60
C THR A 194 -19.89 -14.07 -2.30
N GLU A 195 -19.23 -15.22 -2.11
CA GLU A 195 -19.31 -16.06 -0.91
C GLU A 195 -17.91 -16.61 -0.58
N VAL A 196 -17.52 -16.51 0.68
CA VAL A 196 -16.27 -17.06 1.19
C VAL A 196 -16.54 -18.30 2.03
N ARG A 197 -15.71 -19.33 1.86
CA ARG A 197 -15.70 -20.58 2.63
C ARG A 197 -14.37 -20.71 3.33
N LEU A 198 -14.42 -20.90 4.64
CA LEU A 198 -13.24 -21.13 5.47
C LEU A 198 -13.13 -22.61 5.80
N THR A 199 -11.96 -23.19 5.55
CA THR A 199 -11.65 -24.56 5.95
C THR A 199 -10.45 -24.57 6.89
N VAL A 200 -10.52 -25.39 7.94
CA VAL A 200 -9.46 -25.57 8.94
C VAL A 200 -9.10 -27.05 8.99
N ASP A 201 -7.81 -27.37 8.81
CA ASP A 201 -7.28 -28.73 8.67
C ASP A 201 -8.00 -29.57 7.59
N GLY A 202 -8.52 -28.90 6.55
CA GLY A 202 -9.28 -29.51 5.47
C GLY A 202 -10.76 -29.79 5.81
N GLU A 203 -11.21 -29.50 7.04
CA GLU A 203 -12.61 -29.57 7.43
C GLU A 203 -13.32 -28.24 7.21
N ASP A 204 -14.62 -28.30 6.94
CA ASP A 204 -15.44 -27.11 6.72
C ASP A 204 -15.68 -26.39 8.05
N PHE A 205 -15.17 -25.17 8.18
CA PHE A 205 -15.40 -24.33 9.35
C PHE A 205 -16.67 -23.50 9.18
N GLY A 206 -16.98 -23.09 7.94
CA GLY A 206 -18.20 -22.39 7.61
C GLY A 206 -18.08 -21.55 6.34
N ASN A 207 -19.18 -20.87 6.02
CA ASN A 207 -19.30 -20.00 4.85
C ASN A 207 -20.05 -18.71 5.19
N ALA A 208 -19.77 -17.64 4.45
CA ALA A 208 -20.45 -16.36 4.59
C ALA A 208 -20.54 -15.60 3.26
N GLU A 209 -21.66 -14.91 3.06
CA GLU A 209 -21.82 -13.97 1.95
C GLU A 209 -20.96 -12.72 2.15
N VAL A 210 -20.38 -12.25 1.05
CA VAL A 210 -19.51 -11.07 0.99
C VAL A 210 -20.39 -9.84 0.81
N ARG A 211 -20.33 -8.92 1.77
CA ARG A 211 -21.01 -7.61 1.70
C ARG A 211 -20.15 -6.61 0.93
N GLU A 212 -20.79 -5.80 0.09
CA GLU A 212 -20.15 -4.68 -0.62
C GLU A 212 -19.95 -3.45 0.25
#